data_AF-F1ZCV1-F1
#
_entry.id   AF-F1ZCV1-F1
#
_cell.length_a   1.000
_cell.length_b   1.000
_cell.length_c   1.000
_cell.angle_alpha   90.00
_cell.angle_beta   90.00
_cell.angle_gamma   90.00
#
_symmetry.space_group_name_H-M   'P 1'
#
loop_
_entity.id
_entity.type
_entity.pdbx_description
1 polymer ?
#
loop_
_entity_poly.entity_id
_entity_poly.type
_entity_poly.pdbx_seq_one_letter_code
_entity_poly.pdbx_strand_id
1 'polypeptide(L)'
;MTQLLTLEAQWAPKVTSLAEIVKRIGPKTRLLRNGRSSRVALLMPDRTRLMDDGTPVASFTLHRPSGRSWLTADELAESHWDDCEREVFEQSWQTEADDLAAKPYTERFYLATGRLLPIWNLLGDEAQVRRLVTQDGRSLLGRIVPAEAVNMLLDKLGIGDRIALSPDQLVEAALAGKVVPIDALSGTSLKRSRVNGEQRLEVIGFDPRALPSWKAKGCFTEIIAYQTRLFMPVNSACDIVAALAA
;
A
#
# COMPACT_ATOMS: atom_id res chain seq x y z
N MET A 1 -19.62 4.49 26.00
CA MET A 1 -19.16 5.64 25.20
C MET A 1 -18.27 5.12 24.09
N THR A 2 -18.26 5.75 22.92
CA THR A 2 -17.38 5.36 21.81
C THR A 2 -16.07 6.11 21.93
N GLN A 3 -14.95 5.42 21.80
CA GLN A 3 -13.61 6.00 21.88
C GLN A 3 -12.82 5.65 20.63
N LEU A 4 -11.98 6.56 20.16
CA LEU A 4 -11.04 6.34 19.07
C LEU A 4 -9.64 6.27 19.64
N LEU A 5 -8.95 5.16 19.41
CA LEU A 5 -7.58 4.93 19.84
C LEU A 5 -6.65 5.00 18.64
N THR A 6 -5.55 5.75 18.78
CA THR A 6 -4.41 5.67 17.86
C THR A 6 -3.44 4.65 18.42
N LEU A 7 -3.15 3.61 17.65
CA LEU A 7 -2.29 2.51 18.07
C LEU A 7 -1.10 2.41 17.11
N GLU A 8 0.06 2.15 17.68
CA GLU A 8 1.25 1.71 16.96
C GLU A 8 1.52 0.27 17.35
N ALA A 9 1.60 -0.60 16.35
CA ALA A 9 1.93 -2.00 16.55
C ALA A 9 3.21 -2.35 15.80
N GLN A 10 4.08 -3.10 16.46
CA GLN A 10 5.21 -3.74 15.82
C GLN A 10 4.81 -5.15 15.42
N TRP A 11 4.94 -5.44 14.13
CA TRP A 11 4.61 -6.72 13.56
C TRP A 11 5.89 -7.45 13.17
N ALA A 12 5.96 -8.73 13.53
CA ALA A 12 6.95 -9.62 12.94
C ALA A 12 6.60 -9.81 11.45
N PRO A 13 7.55 -9.61 10.53
CA PRO A 13 7.28 -9.84 9.12
C PRO A 13 6.98 -11.31 8.87
N LYS A 14 6.09 -11.57 7.92
CA LYS A 14 5.81 -12.95 7.47
C LYS A 14 6.96 -13.42 6.60
N VAL A 15 7.78 -14.30 7.15
CA VAL A 15 8.94 -14.88 6.47
C VAL A 15 8.68 -16.37 6.21
N THR A 16 8.94 -16.82 4.99
CA THR A 16 8.92 -18.26 4.68
C THR A 16 10.23 -18.89 5.13
N SER A 17 10.16 -19.83 6.08
CA SER A 17 11.35 -20.48 6.64
C SER A 17 12.02 -21.44 5.63
N LEU A 18 13.30 -21.74 5.85
CA LEU A 18 14.03 -22.73 5.05
C LEU A 18 13.33 -24.11 5.09
N ALA A 19 12.92 -24.55 6.26
CA ALA A 19 12.23 -25.83 6.44
C ALA A 19 10.90 -25.92 5.67
N GLU A 20 10.21 -24.80 5.48
CA GLU A 20 8.97 -24.76 4.68
C GLU A 20 9.26 -24.76 3.18
N ILE A 21 10.26 -24.02 2.71
CA ILE A 21 10.55 -23.94 1.28
C ILE A 21 11.19 -25.22 0.76
N VAL A 22 12.05 -25.88 1.55
CA VAL A 22 12.71 -27.13 1.15
C VAL A 22 11.70 -28.23 0.86
N LYS A 23 10.58 -28.28 1.60
CA LYS A 23 9.47 -29.21 1.34
C LYS A 23 8.79 -29.03 -0.02
N ARG A 24 8.97 -27.86 -0.65
CA ARG A 24 8.40 -27.56 -1.97
C ARG A 24 9.35 -27.86 -3.12
N ILE A 25 10.61 -28.17 -2.83
CA ILE A 25 11.58 -28.55 -3.85
C ILE A 25 11.17 -29.90 -4.42
N GLY A 26 11.01 -29.92 -5.74
CA GLY A 26 10.59 -31.10 -6.49
C GLY A 26 11.24 -31.15 -7.86
N PRO A 27 10.91 -32.17 -8.67
CA PRO A 27 11.57 -32.40 -9.96
C PRO A 27 11.36 -31.28 -10.99
N LYS A 28 10.31 -30.46 -10.83
CA LYS A 28 9.98 -29.35 -11.74
C LYS A 28 10.42 -27.98 -11.23
N THR A 29 11.07 -27.90 -10.06
CA THR A 29 11.48 -26.63 -9.46
C THR A 29 12.94 -26.35 -9.72
N ARG A 30 13.31 -25.07 -9.82
CA ARG A 30 14.71 -24.64 -9.97
C ARG A 30 15.15 -23.79 -8.79
N LEU A 31 16.37 -24.01 -8.32
CA LEU A 31 17.00 -23.22 -7.26
C LEU A 31 17.80 -22.12 -7.93
N LEU A 32 17.40 -20.86 -7.72
CA LEU A 32 17.99 -19.72 -8.41
C LEU A 32 18.75 -18.83 -7.43
N ARG A 33 19.84 -18.23 -7.92
CA ARG A 33 20.56 -17.14 -7.28
C ARG A 33 20.65 -15.96 -8.22
N ASN A 34 20.41 -14.77 -7.69
CA ASN A 34 20.47 -13.54 -8.47
C ASN A 34 21.92 -13.02 -8.54
N GLY A 35 22.49 -12.92 -9.74
CA GLY A 35 23.88 -12.48 -9.93
C GLY A 35 24.19 -11.05 -9.45
N ARG A 36 23.19 -10.16 -9.38
CA ARG A 36 23.37 -8.78 -8.88
C ARG A 36 23.18 -8.64 -7.38
N SER A 37 22.11 -9.22 -6.84
CA SER A 37 21.74 -9.04 -5.43
C SER A 37 22.24 -10.15 -4.51
N SER A 38 22.80 -11.22 -5.05
CA SER A 38 23.16 -12.46 -4.33
C SER A 38 22.00 -13.15 -3.60
N ARG A 39 20.77 -12.68 -3.77
CA ARG A 39 19.56 -13.27 -3.19
C ARG A 39 19.19 -14.56 -3.89
N VAL A 40 18.41 -15.39 -3.23
CA VAL A 40 18.00 -16.70 -3.75
C VAL A 40 16.49 -16.83 -3.86
N ALA A 41 16.04 -17.71 -4.74
CA ALA A 41 14.63 -17.96 -4.97
C ALA A 41 14.36 -19.39 -5.45
N LEU A 42 13.22 -19.95 -5.06
CA LEU A 42 12.71 -21.20 -5.63
C LEU A 42 11.76 -20.84 -6.77
N LEU A 43 12.12 -21.24 -7.99
CA LEU A 43 11.28 -21.08 -9.17
C LEU A 43 10.37 -22.30 -9.33
N MET A 44 9.08 -22.07 -9.46
CA MET A 44 8.10 -23.12 -9.72
C MET A 44 7.30 -22.78 -10.98
N PRO A 45 7.06 -23.75 -11.89
CA PRO A 45 6.14 -23.55 -13.01
C PRO A 45 4.75 -23.20 -12.51
N ASP A 46 4.11 -22.26 -13.19
CA ASP A 46 2.72 -21.87 -12.99
C ASP A 46 1.94 -22.11 -14.29
N ARG A 47 0.63 -21.84 -14.28
CA ARG A 47 -0.24 -21.96 -15.45
C ARG A 47 0.27 -21.06 -16.57
N THR A 48 0.21 -21.54 -17.81
CA THR A 48 0.43 -20.72 -19.00
C THR A 48 -0.53 -19.54 -18.99
N ARG A 49 -0.03 -18.35 -19.30
CA ARG A 49 -0.85 -17.13 -19.39
C ARG A 49 -0.99 -16.69 -20.83
N LEU A 50 -2.10 -16.05 -21.16
CA LEU A 50 -2.24 -15.34 -22.42
C LEU A 50 -1.80 -13.89 -22.24
N MET A 51 -0.95 -13.42 -23.13
CA MET A 51 -0.59 -12.01 -23.28
C MET A 51 -1.73 -11.25 -24.00
N ASP A 52 -1.65 -9.92 -24.02
CA ASP A 52 -2.69 -9.06 -24.62
C ASP A 52 -2.89 -9.29 -26.13
N ASP A 53 -1.86 -9.80 -26.81
CA ASP A 53 -1.88 -10.20 -28.23
C ASP A 53 -2.47 -11.60 -28.47
N GLY A 54 -2.85 -12.31 -27.41
CA GLY A 54 -3.35 -13.68 -27.46
C GLY A 54 -2.26 -14.77 -27.48
N THR A 55 -0.98 -14.41 -27.35
CA THR A 55 0.12 -15.38 -27.34
C THR A 55 0.17 -16.12 -25.99
N PRO A 56 0.20 -17.47 -25.98
CA PRO A 56 0.39 -18.24 -24.75
C PRO A 56 1.86 -18.21 -24.31
N VAL A 57 2.12 -17.74 -23.09
CA VAL A 57 3.45 -17.61 -22.51
C VAL A 57 3.58 -18.47 -21.26
N ALA A 58 4.67 -19.25 -21.20
CA ALA A 58 5.02 -20.03 -20.01
C ALA A 58 5.33 -19.09 -18.85
N SER A 59 4.85 -19.44 -17.66
CA SER A 59 4.92 -18.56 -16.52
C SER A 59 5.36 -19.26 -15.25
N PHE A 60 5.97 -18.51 -14.35
CA PHE A 60 6.63 -19.05 -13.17
C PHE A 60 6.32 -18.21 -11.93
N THR A 61 6.19 -18.89 -10.79
CA THR A 61 6.17 -18.24 -9.48
C THR A 61 7.57 -18.30 -8.88
N LEU A 62 8.09 -17.14 -8.49
CA LEU A 62 9.33 -16.97 -7.78
C LEU A 62 9.04 -16.88 -6.27
N HIS A 63 9.42 -17.90 -5.53
CA HIS A 63 9.29 -17.91 -4.07
C HIS A 63 10.56 -17.38 -3.42
N ARG A 64 10.40 -16.45 -2.49
CA ARG A 64 11.46 -15.88 -1.66
C ARG A 64 11.06 -15.86 -0.18
N PRO A 65 12.01 -15.71 0.76
CA PRO A 65 11.69 -15.54 2.18
C PRO A 65 10.68 -14.41 2.43
N SER A 66 10.83 -13.31 1.70
CA SER A 66 10.02 -12.08 1.78
C SER A 66 8.64 -12.17 1.11
N GLY A 67 8.35 -13.23 0.36
CA GLY A 67 7.08 -13.35 -0.34
C GLY A 67 7.20 -14.06 -1.68
N ARG A 68 6.25 -13.78 -2.57
CA ARG A 68 6.16 -14.41 -3.89
C ARG A 68 5.97 -13.34 -4.93
N SER A 69 6.67 -13.51 -6.05
CA SER A 69 6.41 -12.75 -7.26
C SER A 69 6.21 -13.70 -8.41
N TRP A 70 5.73 -13.18 -9.53
CA TRP A 70 5.52 -13.93 -10.75
C TRP A 70 6.37 -13.32 -11.86
N LEU A 71 6.73 -14.13 -12.84
CA LEU A 71 7.43 -13.71 -14.06
C LEU A 71 7.17 -14.69 -15.21
N THR A 72 7.23 -14.17 -16.44
CA THR A 72 7.22 -14.91 -17.70
C THR A 72 8.56 -15.60 -17.97
N ALA A 73 8.57 -16.52 -18.94
CA ALA A 73 9.81 -17.10 -19.45
C ALA A 73 10.79 -16.03 -20.00
N ASP A 74 10.29 -15.02 -20.71
CA ASP A 74 11.11 -13.96 -21.28
C ASP A 74 11.71 -13.06 -20.19
N GLU A 75 10.88 -12.64 -19.22
CA GLU A 75 11.37 -11.89 -18.04
C GLU A 75 12.38 -12.69 -17.22
N LEU A 76 12.26 -14.02 -17.13
CA LEU A 76 13.28 -14.86 -16.51
C LEU A 76 14.59 -14.82 -17.29
N ALA A 77 14.53 -14.94 -18.62
CA ALA A 77 15.70 -14.97 -19.48
C ALA A 77 16.45 -13.63 -19.49
N GLU A 78 15.74 -12.51 -19.38
CA GLU A 78 16.31 -11.17 -19.28
C GLU A 78 16.77 -10.81 -17.86
N SER A 79 16.40 -11.63 -16.87
CA SER A 79 16.79 -11.40 -15.48
C SER A 79 18.22 -11.85 -15.18
N HIS A 80 18.67 -11.57 -13.95
CA HIS A 80 19.94 -12.07 -13.43
C HIS A 80 19.78 -13.33 -12.58
N TRP A 81 18.70 -14.10 -12.77
CA TRP A 81 18.47 -15.32 -12.01
C TRP A 81 19.06 -16.54 -12.72
N ASP A 82 20.09 -17.12 -12.12
CA ASP A 82 20.79 -18.29 -12.64
C ASP A 82 20.61 -19.48 -11.69
N ASP A 83 20.68 -20.70 -12.23
CA ASP A 83 20.64 -21.91 -11.40
C ASP A 83 21.82 -21.93 -10.41
N CYS A 84 21.56 -22.44 -9.21
CA CYS A 84 22.55 -22.55 -8.15
C CYS A 84 22.46 -23.87 -7.40
N GLU A 85 23.58 -24.21 -6.76
CA GLU A 85 23.67 -25.39 -5.91
C GLU A 85 22.79 -25.27 -4.67
N ARG A 86 22.32 -26.42 -4.19
CA ARG A 86 21.44 -26.51 -3.03
C ARG A 86 22.06 -25.86 -1.80
N GLU A 87 23.33 -26.10 -1.53
CA GLU A 87 24.02 -25.59 -0.35
C GLU A 87 24.04 -24.05 -0.34
N VAL A 88 24.29 -23.43 -1.52
CA VAL A 88 24.29 -21.97 -1.69
C VAL A 88 22.88 -21.42 -1.50
N PHE A 89 21.88 -22.11 -2.06
CA PHE A 89 20.48 -21.76 -1.90
C PHE A 89 20.06 -21.77 -0.43
N GLU A 90 20.29 -22.87 0.29
CA GLU A 90 19.84 -23.04 1.67
C GLU A 90 20.51 -22.04 2.62
N GLN A 91 21.82 -21.81 2.47
CA GLN A 91 22.56 -20.83 3.27
C GLN A 91 22.06 -19.40 3.03
N SER A 92 21.90 -19.01 1.77
CA SER A 92 21.45 -17.66 1.42
C SER A 92 19.99 -17.42 1.81
N TRP A 93 19.15 -18.44 1.67
CA TRP A 93 17.74 -18.38 2.09
C TRP A 93 17.63 -18.19 3.60
N GLN A 94 18.37 -18.98 4.37
CA GLN A 94 18.38 -18.88 5.83
C GLN A 94 18.87 -17.49 6.28
N THR A 95 19.96 -17.01 5.69
CA THR A 95 20.51 -15.68 6.00
C THR A 95 19.50 -14.57 5.72
N GLU A 96 18.84 -14.60 4.55
CA GLU A 96 17.82 -13.59 4.21
C GLU A 96 16.58 -13.73 5.12
N ALA A 97 16.16 -14.95 5.44
CA ALA A 97 15.03 -15.19 6.33
C ALA A 97 15.28 -14.65 7.74
N ASP A 98 16.48 -14.86 8.28
CA ASP A 98 16.87 -14.37 9.60
C ASP A 98 16.99 -12.83 9.63
N ASP A 99 17.58 -12.22 8.59
CA ASP A 99 17.65 -10.76 8.47
C ASP A 99 16.25 -10.11 8.40
N LEU A 100 15.33 -10.72 7.65
CA LEU A 100 13.95 -10.26 7.60
C LEU A 100 13.25 -10.43 8.95
N ALA A 101 13.38 -11.59 9.59
CA ALA A 101 12.74 -11.87 10.87
C ALA A 101 13.22 -10.91 11.98
N ALA A 102 14.47 -10.44 11.90
CA ALA A 102 15.05 -9.48 12.84
C ALA A 102 14.55 -8.03 12.67
N LYS A 103 13.81 -7.73 11.59
CA LYS A 103 13.35 -6.38 11.26
C LYS A 103 11.82 -6.27 11.39
N PRO A 104 11.28 -6.07 12.60
CA PRO A 104 9.87 -5.78 12.76
C PRO A 104 9.52 -4.48 12.04
N TYR A 105 8.32 -4.42 11.47
CA TYR A 105 7.80 -3.18 10.91
C TYR A 105 6.76 -2.58 11.87
N THR A 106 6.74 -1.26 11.94
CA THR A 106 5.77 -0.52 12.74
C THR A 106 4.63 -0.08 11.85
N GLU A 107 3.40 -0.43 12.21
CA GLU A 107 2.18 0.05 11.57
C GLU A 107 1.41 0.91 12.56
N ARG A 108 0.98 2.09 12.12
CA ARG A 108 0.04 2.93 12.88
C ARG A 108 -1.36 2.74 12.31
N PHE A 109 -2.33 2.50 13.17
CA PHE A 109 -3.73 2.38 12.78
C PHE A 109 -4.67 2.90 13.86
N TYR A 110 -5.93 3.08 13.49
CA TYR A 110 -6.96 3.66 14.35
C TYR A 110 -8.01 2.62 14.71
N LEU A 111 -8.36 2.54 16.00
CA LEU A 111 -9.30 1.57 16.52
C LEU A 111 -10.45 2.27 17.23
N ALA A 112 -11.66 2.13 16.69
CA ALA A 112 -12.87 2.58 17.38
C ALA A 112 -13.36 1.47 18.33
N THR A 113 -13.49 1.80 19.62
CA THR A 113 -13.95 0.90 20.68
C THR A 113 -15.28 1.39 21.27
N GLY A 114 -16.01 0.52 21.97
CA GLY A 114 -17.29 0.86 22.59
C GLY A 114 -18.50 0.67 21.66
N ARG A 115 -19.47 1.60 21.69
CA ARG A 115 -20.77 1.43 21.00
C ARG A 115 -20.73 1.99 19.58
N LEU A 116 -20.46 1.13 18.60
CA LEU A 116 -20.10 1.53 17.25
C LEU A 116 -21.29 1.77 16.28
N LEU A 117 -22.53 1.53 16.70
CA LEU A 117 -23.72 1.73 15.86
C LEU A 117 -23.83 3.14 15.24
N PRO A 118 -23.53 4.25 15.94
CA PRO A 118 -23.64 5.60 15.37
C PRO A 118 -22.62 5.90 14.26
N ILE A 119 -21.58 5.06 14.11
CA ILE A 119 -20.43 5.35 13.25
C ILE A 119 -20.20 4.25 12.21
N TRP A 120 -21.10 3.28 12.11
CA TRP A 120 -20.92 2.09 11.25
C TRP A 120 -20.71 2.46 9.77
N ASN A 121 -21.39 3.50 9.32
CA ASN A 121 -21.31 4.00 7.95
C ASN A 121 -19.95 4.63 7.59
N LEU A 122 -19.09 4.88 8.58
CA LEU A 122 -17.76 5.46 8.37
C LEU A 122 -16.64 4.41 8.31
N LEU A 123 -16.94 3.15 8.61
CA LEU A 123 -15.93 2.08 8.74
C LEU A 123 -15.64 1.36 7.41
N GLY A 124 -16.30 1.78 6.32
CA GLY A 124 -16.23 1.11 5.02
C GLY A 124 -17.03 -0.20 4.98
N ASP A 125 -17.12 -0.78 3.78
CA ASP A 125 -17.89 -2.01 3.53
C ASP A 125 -17.20 -3.25 4.14
N GLU A 126 -15.88 -3.21 4.31
CA GLU A 126 -15.07 -4.28 4.90
C GLU A 126 -14.62 -3.97 6.34
N ALA A 127 -15.52 -3.42 7.16
CA ALA A 127 -15.19 -3.08 8.55
C ALA A 127 -14.75 -4.32 9.37
N GLN A 128 -13.44 -4.43 9.62
CA GLN A 128 -12.86 -5.55 10.39
C GLN A 128 -12.95 -5.29 11.90
N VAL A 129 -13.47 -6.27 12.65
CA VAL A 129 -13.35 -6.29 14.12
C VAL A 129 -12.04 -6.97 14.50
N ARG A 130 -11.19 -6.29 15.26
CA ARG A 130 -9.93 -6.84 15.76
C ARG A 130 -9.92 -6.88 17.28
N ARG A 131 -9.42 -8.00 17.81
CA ARG A 131 -8.98 -8.11 19.20
C ARG A 131 -7.46 -7.96 19.22
N LEU A 132 -6.98 -6.98 19.96
CA LEU A 132 -5.57 -6.73 20.18
C LEU A 132 -5.25 -7.02 21.64
N VAL A 133 -4.06 -7.55 21.88
CA VAL A 133 -3.50 -7.72 23.22
C VAL A 133 -2.24 -6.89 23.25
N THR A 134 -2.22 -5.86 24.09
CA THR A 134 -1.05 -5.00 24.28
C THR A 134 0.01 -5.74 25.10
N GLN A 135 1.25 -5.24 25.08
CA GLN A 135 2.37 -5.86 25.80
C GLN A 135 2.14 -5.93 27.32
N ASP A 136 1.36 -5.01 27.89
CA ASP A 136 0.94 -4.98 29.30
C ASP A 136 -0.29 -5.87 29.59
N GLY A 137 -0.73 -6.69 28.63
CA GLY A 137 -1.78 -7.70 28.80
C GLY A 137 -3.22 -7.15 28.68
N ARG A 138 -3.41 -5.88 28.31
CA ARG A 138 -4.76 -5.33 28.10
C ARG A 138 -5.33 -5.84 26.78
N SER A 139 -6.57 -6.34 26.83
CA SER A 139 -7.30 -6.72 25.62
C SER A 139 -8.15 -5.56 25.13
N LEU A 140 -7.85 -5.08 23.92
CA LEU A 140 -8.67 -4.09 23.21
C LEU A 140 -9.52 -4.80 22.17
N LEU A 141 -10.82 -4.51 22.15
CA LEU A 141 -11.73 -4.97 21.11
C LEU A 141 -12.34 -3.76 20.42
N GLY A 142 -12.20 -3.70 19.10
CA GLY A 142 -12.72 -2.58 18.33
C GLY A 142 -12.74 -2.86 16.84
N ARG A 143 -13.14 -1.84 16.07
CA ARG A 143 -13.11 -1.88 14.62
C ARG A 143 -12.01 -0.98 14.10
N ILE A 144 -11.31 -1.44 13.07
CA ILE A 144 -10.34 -0.61 12.36
C ILE A 144 -11.08 0.54 11.69
N VAL A 145 -10.60 1.76 11.91
CA VAL A 145 -11.07 2.96 11.23
C VAL A 145 -10.06 3.29 10.14
N PRO A 146 -10.47 3.36 8.86
CA PRO A 146 -9.61 3.85 7.79
C PRO A 146 -9.08 5.23 8.13
N ALA A 147 -7.80 5.49 7.84
CA ALA A 147 -7.14 6.73 8.25
C ALA A 147 -7.90 7.97 7.77
N GLU A 148 -8.43 7.94 6.56
CA GLU A 148 -9.21 9.02 5.96
C GLU A 148 -10.56 9.28 6.64
N ALA A 149 -11.13 8.29 7.33
CA ALA A 149 -12.40 8.41 8.03
C ALA A 149 -12.25 8.94 9.46
N VAL A 150 -11.03 9.01 9.99
CA VAL A 150 -10.71 9.39 11.37
C VAL A 150 -11.20 10.79 11.72
N ASN A 151 -10.91 11.80 10.90
CA ASN A 151 -11.29 13.18 11.20
C ASN A 151 -12.81 13.38 11.16
N MET A 152 -13.49 12.77 10.19
CA MET A 152 -14.96 12.78 10.14
C MET A 152 -15.57 12.06 11.36
N LEU A 153 -14.93 11.00 11.85
CA LEU A 153 -15.35 10.31 13.06
C LEU A 153 -15.16 11.18 14.31
N LEU A 154 -14.01 11.84 14.45
CA LEU A 154 -13.72 12.77 15.55
C LEU A 154 -14.74 13.91 15.59
N ASP A 155 -15.04 14.53 14.44
CA ASP A 155 -16.05 15.57 14.32
C ASP A 155 -17.44 15.06 14.78
N LYS A 156 -17.86 13.86 14.36
CA LYS A 156 -19.14 13.25 14.79
C LYS A 156 -19.18 12.89 16.27
N LEU A 157 -18.03 12.55 16.87
CA LEU A 157 -17.92 12.25 18.29
C LEU A 157 -17.82 13.53 19.15
N GLY A 158 -17.72 14.71 18.53
CA GLY A 158 -17.52 15.98 19.23
C GLY A 158 -16.15 16.09 19.89
N ILE A 159 -15.16 15.35 19.39
CA ILE A 159 -13.78 15.33 19.89
C ILE A 159 -12.96 16.26 18.99
N GLY A 160 -12.51 17.40 19.52
CA GLY A 160 -11.88 18.48 18.75
C GLY A 160 -10.45 18.22 18.27
N ASP A 161 -9.84 17.09 18.64
CA ASP A 161 -8.46 16.75 18.24
C ASP A 161 -8.47 16.16 16.83
N ARG A 162 -8.19 16.98 15.81
CA ARG A 162 -7.98 16.49 14.44
C ARG A 162 -6.63 15.79 14.33
N ILE A 163 -6.64 14.60 13.74
CA ILE A 163 -5.41 13.88 13.43
C ILE A 163 -4.94 14.31 12.05
N ALA A 164 -3.75 14.90 11.98
CA ALA A 164 -3.09 15.17 10.72
C ALA A 164 -2.73 13.83 10.05
N LEU A 165 -3.31 13.57 8.88
CA LEU A 165 -2.96 12.41 8.07
C LEU A 165 -1.65 12.68 7.34
N SER A 166 -0.84 11.64 7.14
CA SER A 166 0.37 11.80 6.33
C SER A 166 -0.01 12.06 4.86
N PRO A 167 0.87 12.72 4.07
CA PRO A 167 0.66 12.91 2.64
C PRO A 167 0.33 11.61 1.90
N ASP A 168 1.00 10.50 2.24
CA ASP A 168 0.74 9.19 1.63
C ASP A 168 -0.69 8.71 1.90
N GLN A 169 -1.16 8.83 3.15
CA GLN A 169 -2.52 8.43 3.52
C GLN A 169 -3.58 9.26 2.81
N LEU A 170 -3.32 10.56 2.61
CA LEU A 170 -4.21 11.46 1.87
C LEU A 170 -4.32 11.05 0.39
N VAL A 171 -3.19 10.74 -0.25
CA VAL A 171 -3.13 10.33 -1.65
C VAL A 171 -3.78 8.96 -1.87
N GLU A 172 -3.47 7.97 -1.03
CA GLU A 172 -4.06 6.62 -1.11
C GLU A 172 -5.59 6.67 -0.97
N ALA A 173 -6.09 7.45 -0.01
CA ALA A 173 -7.53 7.62 0.19
C ALA A 173 -8.22 8.28 -1.02
N ALA A 174 -7.57 9.28 -1.62
CA ALA A 174 -8.07 9.90 -2.84
C ALA A 174 -8.11 8.89 -4.00
N LEU A 175 -7.05 8.09 -4.19
CA LEU A 175 -6.98 7.02 -5.19
C LEU A 175 -8.02 5.91 -4.95
N ALA A 176 -8.39 5.65 -3.69
CA ALA A 176 -9.49 4.74 -3.33
C ALA A 176 -10.88 5.31 -3.67
N GLY A 177 -10.95 6.54 -4.16
CA GLY A 177 -12.21 7.19 -4.59
C GLY A 177 -12.86 8.07 -3.53
N LYS A 178 -12.15 8.38 -2.43
CA LYS A 178 -12.62 9.33 -1.43
C LYS A 178 -12.27 10.76 -1.87
N VAL A 179 -12.97 11.74 -1.29
CA VAL A 179 -12.64 13.17 -1.40
C VAL A 179 -11.97 13.55 -0.10
N VAL A 180 -10.72 14.01 -0.18
CA VAL A 180 -9.85 14.18 0.99
C VAL A 180 -9.32 15.60 1.05
N PRO A 181 -9.47 16.35 2.16
CA PRO A 181 -8.92 17.70 2.26
C PRO A 181 -7.38 17.65 2.29
N ILE A 182 -6.73 18.51 1.49
CA ILE A 182 -5.26 18.59 1.39
C ILE A 182 -4.68 19.93 1.87
N ASP A 183 -5.51 20.97 1.95
CA ASP A 183 -5.16 22.22 2.63
C ASP A 183 -6.45 22.83 3.22
N ALA A 184 -6.50 22.89 4.55
CA ALA A 184 -7.65 23.37 5.30
C ALA A 184 -7.81 24.90 5.26
N LEU A 185 -6.74 25.66 4.97
CA LEU A 185 -6.77 27.12 4.87
C LEU A 185 -7.33 27.55 3.51
N SER A 186 -6.96 26.85 2.43
CA SER A 186 -7.51 27.12 1.09
C SER A 186 -8.83 26.41 0.80
N GLY A 187 -9.23 25.44 1.64
CA GLY A 187 -10.44 24.63 1.42
C GLY A 187 -10.29 23.65 0.24
N THR A 188 -9.06 23.31 -0.14
CA THR A 188 -8.79 22.42 -1.27
C THR A 188 -8.88 20.97 -0.87
N SER A 189 -9.40 20.15 -1.78
CA SER A 189 -9.50 18.70 -1.60
C SER A 189 -8.97 17.96 -2.83
N LEU A 190 -8.51 16.73 -2.60
CA LEU A 190 -8.06 15.80 -3.61
C LEU A 190 -9.11 14.69 -3.79
N LYS A 191 -9.38 14.30 -5.03
CA LYS A 191 -10.24 13.15 -5.33
C LYS A 191 -9.74 12.40 -6.56
N ARG A 192 -10.17 11.14 -6.71
CA ARG A 192 -10.01 10.42 -7.99
C ARG A 192 -11.08 10.85 -9.00
N SER A 193 -10.63 11.14 -10.21
CA SER A 193 -11.46 11.47 -11.36
C SER A 193 -11.09 10.64 -12.58
N ARG A 194 -12.09 10.28 -13.39
CA ARG A 194 -11.88 9.60 -14.66
C ARG A 194 -11.92 10.62 -15.80
N VAL A 195 -10.86 10.68 -16.59
CA VAL A 195 -10.74 11.56 -17.77
C VAL A 195 -10.25 10.71 -18.93
N ASN A 196 -10.99 10.68 -20.04
CA ASN A 196 -10.66 9.89 -21.23
C ASN A 196 -10.32 8.41 -20.94
N GLY A 197 -10.99 7.81 -19.95
CA GLY A 197 -10.76 6.42 -19.56
C GLY A 197 -9.62 6.19 -18.57
N GLU A 198 -8.82 7.21 -18.27
CA GLU A 198 -7.71 7.18 -17.34
C GLU A 198 -8.14 7.66 -15.94
N GLN A 199 -7.61 7.03 -14.88
CA GLN A 199 -7.82 7.48 -13.49
C GLN A 199 -6.76 8.51 -13.12
N ARG A 200 -7.20 9.66 -12.63
CA ARG A 200 -6.34 10.79 -12.28
C ARG A 200 -6.69 11.34 -10.90
N LEU A 201 -5.71 11.96 -10.26
CA LEU A 201 -5.94 12.73 -9.04
C LEU A 201 -6.28 14.17 -9.41
N GLU A 202 -7.46 14.62 -9.01
CA GLU A 202 -7.97 15.96 -9.27
C GLU A 202 -8.04 16.77 -7.98
N VAL A 203 -7.51 17.99 -8.04
CA VAL A 203 -7.65 19.00 -6.99
C VAL A 203 -8.93 19.78 -7.25
N ILE A 204 -9.81 19.84 -6.25
CA ILE A 204 -11.05 20.61 -6.25
C ILE A 204 -11.02 21.68 -5.17
N GLY A 205 -11.81 22.74 -5.36
CA GLY A 205 -11.88 23.86 -4.40
C GLY A 205 -10.68 24.81 -4.42
N PHE A 206 -9.79 24.70 -5.41
CA PHE A 206 -8.65 25.61 -5.57
C PHE A 206 -9.10 26.99 -6.08
N ASP A 207 -8.41 28.04 -5.62
CA ASP A 207 -8.54 29.38 -6.22
C ASP A 207 -7.84 29.39 -7.59
N PRO A 208 -8.54 29.69 -8.71
CA PRO A 208 -7.93 29.81 -10.02
C PRO A 208 -6.76 30.81 -10.09
N ARG A 209 -6.73 31.82 -9.22
CA ARG A 209 -5.62 32.80 -9.14
C ARG A 209 -4.33 32.17 -8.65
N ALA A 210 -4.41 31.07 -7.90
CA ALA A 210 -3.27 30.31 -7.42
C ALA A 210 -2.74 29.29 -8.44
N LEU A 211 -3.34 29.15 -9.63
CA LEU A 211 -2.89 28.18 -10.64
C LEU A 211 -1.38 28.24 -10.98
N PRO A 212 -0.71 29.41 -11.03
CA PRO A 212 0.74 29.46 -11.24
C PRO A 212 1.53 28.74 -10.15
N SER A 213 1.13 28.83 -8.87
CA SER A 213 1.83 28.16 -7.77
C SER A 213 1.58 26.66 -7.78
N TRP A 214 0.38 26.22 -8.13
CA TRP A 214 0.07 24.81 -8.35
C TRP A 214 0.93 24.20 -9.47
N LYS A 215 1.07 24.91 -10.60
CA LYS A 215 1.92 24.46 -11.71
C LYS A 215 3.40 24.41 -11.33
N ALA A 216 3.87 25.37 -10.53
CA ALA A 216 5.23 25.36 -10.02
C ALA A 216 5.54 24.13 -9.12
N LYS A 217 4.53 23.58 -8.45
CA LYS A 217 4.64 22.33 -7.68
C LYS A 217 4.55 21.06 -8.55
N GLY A 218 4.29 21.17 -9.84
CA GLY A 218 4.17 20.03 -10.76
C GLY A 218 2.73 19.58 -11.06
N CYS A 219 1.72 20.31 -10.57
CA CYS A 219 0.34 20.07 -11.01
C CYS A 219 0.12 20.59 -12.44
N PHE A 220 -0.87 20.05 -13.14
CA PHE A 220 -1.21 20.45 -14.50
C PHE A 220 -2.72 20.66 -14.67
N THR A 221 -3.10 21.40 -15.69
CA THR A 221 -4.51 21.75 -15.94
C THR A 221 -4.96 21.27 -17.30
N GLU A 222 -6.20 20.82 -17.40
CA GLU A 222 -6.87 20.55 -18.69
C GLU A 222 -8.23 21.24 -18.73
N ILE A 223 -8.69 21.57 -19.93
CA ILE A 223 -10.06 22.06 -20.15
C ILE A 223 -10.93 20.87 -20.53
N ILE A 224 -11.85 20.49 -19.65
CA ILE A 224 -12.76 19.36 -19.84
C ILE A 224 -14.18 19.86 -19.57
N ALA A 225 -15.11 19.60 -20.50
CA ALA A 225 -16.48 20.10 -20.43
C ALA A 225 -16.54 21.63 -20.18
N TYR A 226 -15.70 22.39 -20.90
CA TYR A 226 -15.59 23.85 -20.80
C TYR A 226 -15.11 24.39 -19.44
N GLN A 227 -14.59 23.53 -18.56
CA GLN A 227 -14.06 23.92 -17.26
C GLN A 227 -12.57 23.60 -17.15
N THR A 228 -11.80 24.52 -16.55
CA THR A 228 -10.40 24.26 -16.19
C THR A 228 -10.36 23.38 -14.97
N ARG A 229 -9.81 22.17 -15.11
CA ARG A 229 -9.65 21.20 -14.04
C ARG A 229 -8.17 21.04 -13.71
N LEU A 230 -7.85 20.94 -12.44
CA LEU A 230 -6.49 20.86 -11.92
C LEU A 230 -6.18 19.42 -11.49
N PHE A 231 -5.06 18.88 -11.95
CA PHE A 231 -4.65 17.51 -11.71
C PHE A 231 -3.25 17.43 -11.12
N MET A 232 -3.02 16.37 -10.34
CA MET A 232 -1.75 16.05 -9.70
C MET A 232 -1.20 14.74 -10.30
N PRO A 233 0.07 14.69 -10.73
CA PRO A 233 0.69 13.44 -11.17
C PRO A 233 0.76 12.44 -10.01
N VAL A 234 0.33 11.19 -10.24
CA VAL A 234 0.23 10.17 -9.17
C VAL A 234 1.61 9.87 -8.55
N ASN A 235 2.65 9.83 -9.38
CA ASN A 235 4.02 9.52 -8.97
C ASN A 235 4.68 10.60 -8.09
N SER A 236 4.19 11.84 -8.13
CA SER A 236 4.71 12.95 -7.32
C SER A 236 3.64 13.51 -6.36
N ALA A 237 2.50 12.83 -6.23
CA ALA A 237 1.38 13.36 -5.47
C ALA A 237 1.70 13.50 -3.98
N CYS A 238 2.42 12.52 -3.41
CA CYS A 238 2.82 12.56 -2.00
C CYS A 238 3.71 13.77 -1.70
N ASP A 239 4.72 14.04 -2.55
CA ASP A 239 5.63 15.18 -2.38
C ASP A 239 4.89 16.52 -2.50
N ILE A 240 3.94 16.61 -3.45
CA ILE A 240 3.13 17.82 -3.64
C ILE A 240 2.24 18.07 -2.43
N VAL A 241 1.58 17.04 -1.90
CA VAL A 241 0.74 17.14 -0.70
C VAL A 241 1.59 17.50 0.53
N ALA A 242 2.78 16.90 0.67
CA ALA A 242 3.71 17.26 1.74
C ALA A 242 4.11 18.75 1.69
N ALA A 243 4.37 19.28 0.49
CA ALA A 243 4.75 20.67 0.26
C ALA A 243 3.59 21.68 0.35
N LEU A 244 2.36 21.23 0.63
CA LEU A 244 1.20 22.07 0.93
C LEU A 244 0.91 22.13 2.44
N ALA A 245 1.34 21.12 3.19
CA ALA A 245 1.21 21.06 4.64
C ALA A 245 2.33 21.80 5.40
N ALA A 246 3.38 22.24 4.69
CA ALA A 246 4.51 23.02 5.20
C ALA A 246 4.28 24.53 5.03
#